data_AF-A0A371LTR6-F1
#
_entry.id   AF-A0A371LTR6-F1
#
_cell.length_a   1.000
_cell.length_b   1.000
_cell.length_c   1.000
_cell.angle_alpha   90.00
_cell.angle_beta   90.00
_cell.angle_gamma   90.00
#
_symmetry.space_group_name_H-M   'P 1'
#
loop_
_entity.id
_entity.type
_entity.pdbx_description
1 polymer ?
#
loop_
_entity_poly.entity_id
_entity_poly.type
_entity_poly.pdbx_seq_one_letter_code
_entity_poly.pdbx_strand_id
1 'polypeptide(L)'
;MKRRTFLQLTGLGAVGGLAGCLGSNSPPPRKSSVVSDFEVSDGSLVVDLADQTWVMSRYEANEQSSLSGFDPQSLAALSPVGVASAKGKGGGGGGRGATGRGTGGYASAPRTVHGHAWYHGGDYADDWYENNASKVSRFPVGVAALGIAYLGSTAAMRDDAPDAGPVPWDREIQDPNETVEYDMANGSQLGRDGWYRVGAHVVGDDVNHDFRWECYDLEVTDGIGDAGYSIEEEWKVSPRI
;
A
#
# COMPACT_ATOMS: atom_id res chain seq x y z
N MET A 1 -37.57 -21.16 -44.25
CA MET A 1 -38.09 -20.84 -42.90
C MET A 1 -36.98 -21.15 -41.90
N LYS A 2 -36.38 -20.14 -41.27
CA LYS A 2 -35.31 -20.30 -40.27
C LYS A 2 -35.94 -20.43 -38.88
N ARG A 3 -35.83 -21.61 -38.25
CA ARG A 3 -36.25 -21.84 -36.86
C ARG A 3 -35.07 -21.50 -35.95
N ARG A 4 -35.23 -20.48 -35.11
CA ARG A 4 -34.24 -20.07 -34.11
C ARG A 4 -34.45 -20.93 -32.86
N THR A 5 -33.46 -21.75 -32.53
CA THR A 5 -33.45 -22.58 -31.33
C THR A 5 -32.92 -21.75 -30.17
N PHE A 6 -33.76 -21.59 -29.15
CA PHE A 6 -33.46 -20.94 -27.88
C PHE A 6 -32.68 -21.94 -27.02
N LEU A 7 -31.41 -21.66 -26.70
CA LEU A 7 -30.66 -22.48 -25.75
C LEU A 7 -31.02 -22.03 -24.33
N GLN A 8 -31.53 -23.00 -23.58
CA GLN A 8 -31.90 -22.91 -22.17
C GLN A 8 -30.66 -22.60 -21.33
N LEU A 9 -30.70 -21.46 -20.62
CA LEU A 9 -29.83 -21.17 -19.49
C LEU A 9 -30.29 -22.03 -18.30
N THR A 10 -29.61 -23.14 -18.04
CA THR A 10 -29.72 -23.85 -16.76
C THR A 10 -28.81 -23.17 -15.75
N GLY A 11 -29.42 -22.57 -14.74
CA GLY A 11 -28.73 -21.91 -13.65
C GLY A 11 -27.97 -22.88 -12.75
N LEU A 12 -26.82 -22.40 -12.27
CA LEU A 12 -26.32 -22.73 -10.94
C LEU A 12 -26.20 -21.38 -10.23
N GLY A 13 -27.21 -21.09 -9.39
CA GLY A 13 -27.19 -19.94 -8.50
C GLY A 13 -26.15 -20.16 -7.42
N ALA A 14 -24.95 -19.62 -7.64
CA ALA A 14 -24.07 -19.27 -6.53
C ALA A 14 -24.65 -18.00 -5.89
N VAL A 15 -25.61 -18.19 -4.97
CA VAL A 15 -25.93 -17.17 -3.97
C VAL A 15 -24.75 -17.13 -3.00
N GLY A 16 -23.63 -16.58 -3.46
CA GLY A 16 -22.54 -16.16 -2.59
C GLY A 16 -23.05 -14.98 -1.80
N GLY A 17 -23.27 -15.17 -0.51
CA GLY A 17 -23.80 -14.15 0.38
C GLY A 17 -22.96 -12.88 0.31
N LEU A 18 -23.51 -11.84 -0.33
CA LEU A 18 -23.04 -10.46 -0.18
C LEU A 18 -23.45 -9.95 1.21
N ALA A 19 -22.94 -10.59 2.26
CA ALA A 19 -23.05 -10.11 3.63
C ALA A 19 -21.81 -9.26 3.91
N GLY A 20 -21.92 -7.94 3.76
CA GLY A 20 -20.82 -7.07 4.18
C GLY A 20 -20.85 -5.58 3.83
N CYS A 21 -21.91 -5.03 3.23
CA CYS A 21 -21.89 -3.62 2.79
C CYS A 21 -22.78 -2.64 3.59
N LEU A 22 -23.25 -2.99 4.79
CA LEU A 22 -24.09 -2.08 5.61
C LEU A 22 -23.70 -2.11 7.09
N GLY A 23 -22.44 -1.80 7.38
CA GLY A 23 -21.95 -1.50 8.72
C GLY A 23 -20.69 -0.64 8.63
N SER A 24 -20.41 0.17 9.64
CA SER A 24 -19.21 1.02 9.76
C SER A 24 -17.89 0.23 9.92
N ASN A 25 -17.63 -0.73 9.02
CA ASN A 25 -16.65 -1.82 9.12
C ASN A 25 -15.61 -1.84 7.98
N SER A 26 -15.36 -0.70 7.31
CA SER A 26 -14.40 -0.65 6.20
C SER A 26 -12.99 -1.06 6.67
N PRO A 27 -12.34 -2.08 6.07
CA PRO A 27 -11.02 -2.53 6.49
C PRO A 27 -10.02 -1.37 6.54
N PRO A 28 -9.23 -1.23 7.62
CA PRO A 28 -8.25 -0.18 7.75
C PRO A 28 -7.09 -0.37 6.78
N PRO A 29 -6.22 0.64 6.64
CA PRO A 29 -4.92 0.44 6.05
C PRO A 29 -4.20 -0.75 6.67
N ARG A 30 -3.45 -1.48 5.84
CA ARG A 30 -2.70 -2.65 6.28
C ARG A 30 -1.58 -2.25 7.26
N LYS A 31 -1.49 -2.97 8.38
CA LYS A 31 -0.33 -2.90 9.29
C LYS A 31 0.81 -3.70 8.68
N SER A 32 2.02 -3.16 8.75
CA SER A 32 3.24 -3.82 8.29
C SER A 32 4.49 -3.15 8.86
N SER A 33 5.62 -3.83 8.75
CA SER A 33 6.97 -3.35 8.96
C SER A 33 7.75 -3.74 7.72
N VAL A 34 8.19 -2.78 6.92
CA VAL A 34 8.89 -3.08 5.65
C VAL A 34 10.00 -2.08 5.42
N VAL A 35 9.71 -0.80 5.61
CA VAL A 35 10.69 0.28 5.61
C VAL A 35 10.75 0.79 7.04
N SER A 36 11.96 0.99 7.56
CA SER A 36 12.21 1.51 8.90
C SER A 36 12.51 2.99 8.90
N ASP A 37 13.23 3.48 7.89
CA ASP A 37 13.66 4.88 7.86
C ASP A 37 13.82 5.43 6.44
N PHE A 38 13.74 6.75 6.34
CA PHE A 38 14.03 7.51 5.14
C PHE A 38 14.97 8.65 5.50
N GLU A 39 16.04 8.80 4.72
CA GLU A 39 16.97 9.92 4.86
C GLU A 39 17.22 10.53 3.50
N VAL A 40 17.49 11.84 3.45
CA VAL A 40 18.13 12.43 2.27
C VAL A 40 19.54 12.84 2.65
N SER A 41 20.52 12.30 1.94
CA SER A 41 21.94 12.50 2.19
C SER A 41 22.69 12.64 0.87
N ASP A 42 23.55 13.67 0.77
CA ASP A 42 24.37 13.95 -0.42
C ASP A 42 23.59 14.01 -1.77
N GLY A 43 22.31 14.42 -1.72
CA GLY A 43 21.45 14.48 -2.90
C GLY A 43 20.87 13.13 -3.32
N SER A 44 20.93 12.12 -2.45
CA SER A 44 20.30 10.82 -2.61
C SER A 44 19.21 10.62 -1.56
N LEU A 45 18.08 10.05 -1.99
CA LEU A 45 17.09 9.47 -1.08
C LEU A 45 17.58 8.08 -0.66
N VAL A 46 17.82 7.90 0.63
CA VAL A 46 18.21 6.64 1.26
C VAL A 46 16.97 6.01 1.88
N VAL A 47 16.74 4.74 1.57
CA VAL A 47 15.62 3.94 2.07
C VAL A 47 16.17 2.73 2.81
N ASP A 48 15.91 2.65 4.11
CA ASP A 48 16.30 1.52 4.94
C ASP A 48 15.14 0.56 5.13
N LEU A 49 15.33 -0.69 4.72
CA LEU A 49 14.38 -1.77 4.97
C LEU A 49 14.47 -2.21 6.44
N ALA A 50 13.33 -2.58 7.00
CA ALA A 50 13.26 -3.01 8.40
C ALA A 50 13.91 -4.39 8.60
N ASP A 51 14.68 -4.57 9.68
CA ASP A 51 15.32 -5.85 10.06
C ASP A 51 14.36 -7.04 10.11
N GLN A 52 13.11 -6.78 10.51
CA GLN A 52 12.04 -7.77 10.54
C GLN A 52 10.88 -7.28 9.68
N THR A 53 10.83 -7.79 8.46
CA THR A 53 9.79 -7.50 7.48
C THR A 53 8.55 -8.36 7.69
N TRP A 54 7.38 -7.73 7.72
CA TRP A 54 6.10 -8.43 7.85
C TRP A 54 4.93 -7.60 7.39
N VAL A 55 3.84 -8.27 7.01
CA VAL A 55 2.53 -7.65 6.77
C VAL A 55 1.41 -8.37 7.50
N MET A 56 0.37 -7.64 7.91
CA MET A 56 -0.90 -8.23 8.30
C MET A 56 -1.74 -8.54 7.06
N SER A 57 -2.28 -9.74 6.98
CA SER A 57 -3.15 -10.14 5.87
C SER A 57 -4.29 -11.04 6.33
N ARG A 58 -5.36 -11.06 5.54
CA ARG A 58 -6.48 -12.01 5.66
C ARG A 58 -6.26 -13.28 4.85
N TYR A 59 -5.10 -13.43 4.24
CA TYR A 59 -4.73 -14.63 3.50
C TYR A 59 -4.76 -15.86 4.42
N GLU A 60 -5.40 -16.93 3.97
CA GLU A 60 -5.46 -18.22 4.66
C GLU A 60 -4.71 -19.28 3.82
N ALA A 61 -3.54 -19.70 4.29
CA ALA A 61 -2.68 -20.65 3.57
C ALA A 61 -3.31 -22.05 3.39
N ASN A 62 -4.22 -22.44 4.28
CA ASN A 62 -4.75 -23.81 4.36
C ASN A 62 -5.81 -24.14 3.31
N GLU A 63 -6.38 -23.15 2.61
CA GLU A 63 -7.37 -23.42 1.55
C GLU A 63 -6.73 -23.82 0.22
N GLN A 64 -5.44 -23.53 0.00
CA GLN A 64 -4.72 -23.93 -1.21
C GLN A 64 -4.41 -25.43 -1.29
N SER A 65 -4.36 -26.15 -0.15
CA SER A 65 -4.16 -27.61 -0.14
C SER A 65 -5.36 -28.41 -0.69
N SER A 66 -6.53 -27.77 -0.87
CA SER A 66 -7.71 -28.43 -1.46
C SER A 66 -7.73 -28.45 -2.99
N LEU A 67 -6.74 -27.82 -3.65
CA LEU A 67 -6.62 -27.70 -5.11
C LEU A 67 -5.51 -28.57 -5.71
N SER A 68 -5.19 -29.71 -5.09
CA SER A 68 -4.15 -30.67 -5.51
C SER A 68 -4.46 -31.43 -6.82
N GLY A 69 -5.00 -30.75 -7.84
CA GLY A 69 -5.36 -31.32 -9.13
C GLY A 69 -5.40 -30.33 -10.30
N PHE A 70 -4.93 -29.09 -10.14
CA PHE A 70 -4.96 -28.08 -11.20
C PHE A 70 -3.55 -27.62 -11.62
N ASP A 71 -3.41 -27.37 -12.92
CA ASP A 71 -2.19 -26.99 -13.63
C ASP A 71 -1.51 -25.76 -12.97
N PRO A 72 -0.19 -25.78 -12.69
CA PRO A 72 0.53 -24.65 -12.12
C PRO A 72 0.38 -23.33 -12.90
N GLN A 73 0.06 -23.35 -14.21
CA GLN A 73 -0.23 -22.12 -14.96
C GLN A 73 -1.61 -21.50 -14.65
N SER A 74 -2.50 -22.24 -13.97
CA SER A 74 -3.85 -21.80 -13.60
C SER A 74 -3.96 -21.25 -12.17
N LEU A 75 -2.95 -21.44 -11.32
CA LEU A 75 -2.96 -21.03 -9.90
C LEU A 75 -2.57 -19.55 -9.68
N ALA A 76 -1.91 -18.91 -10.64
CA ALA A 76 -1.69 -17.46 -10.61
C ALA A 76 -2.99 -16.63 -10.70
N ALA A 77 -4.14 -17.29 -10.91
CA ALA A 77 -5.45 -16.66 -11.10
C ALA A 77 -6.44 -16.84 -9.94
N LEU A 78 -6.09 -17.53 -8.84
CA LEU A 78 -7.04 -17.86 -7.77
C LEU A 78 -6.54 -17.44 -6.39
N SER A 79 -6.61 -16.14 -6.11
CA SER A 79 -7.41 -15.54 -5.04
C SER A 79 -6.91 -14.11 -4.80
N PRO A 80 -7.36 -13.13 -5.60
CA PRO A 80 -7.22 -11.75 -5.19
C PRO A 80 -8.13 -11.58 -3.97
N VAL A 81 -7.56 -11.60 -2.76
CA VAL A 81 -8.24 -11.01 -1.61
C VAL A 81 -8.68 -9.62 -2.07
N GLY A 82 -10.00 -9.42 -2.03
CA GLY A 82 -10.71 -8.44 -2.85
C GLY A 82 -10.01 -7.08 -2.88
N VAL A 83 -9.64 -6.66 -4.07
CA VAL A 83 -9.07 -5.34 -4.34
C VAL A 83 -10.19 -4.31 -4.12
N ALA A 84 -10.32 -3.81 -2.89
CA ALA A 84 -10.95 -2.53 -2.67
C ALA A 84 -9.91 -1.45 -2.93
N SER A 85 -9.56 -1.22 -4.20
CA SER A 85 -9.08 0.10 -4.62
C SER A 85 -10.27 1.04 -4.51
N ALA A 86 -10.51 1.54 -3.30
CA ALA A 86 -11.50 2.57 -3.09
C ALA A 86 -11.01 3.83 -3.81
N LYS A 87 -11.51 4.04 -5.03
CA LYS A 87 -11.48 5.34 -5.70
C LYS A 87 -12.39 6.27 -4.89
N GLY A 88 -11.83 6.84 -3.83
CA GLY A 88 -12.52 7.77 -2.95
C GLY A 88 -12.39 9.17 -3.52
N LYS A 89 -13.21 9.50 -4.52
CA LYS A 89 -13.38 10.89 -4.97
C LYS A 89 -13.61 11.75 -3.73
N GLY A 90 -12.79 12.80 -3.58
CA GLY A 90 -12.81 13.67 -2.42
C GLY A 90 -14.22 14.13 -2.04
N GLY A 91 -14.44 14.27 -0.73
CA GLY A 91 -15.58 14.95 -0.17
C GLY A 91 -16.61 14.04 0.51
N GLY A 92 -16.61 14.10 1.84
CA GLY A 92 -17.85 13.96 2.62
C GLY A 92 -17.91 12.76 3.55
N GLY A 93 -17.81 13.05 4.85
CA GLY A 93 -18.58 12.31 5.86
C GLY A 93 -17.78 11.58 6.92
N GLY A 94 -17.51 12.29 8.02
CA GLY A 94 -17.48 11.71 9.36
C GLY A 94 -16.19 10.99 9.78
N GLY A 95 -15.25 11.76 10.32
CA GLY A 95 -14.18 11.38 11.26
C GLY A 95 -13.51 10.01 11.06
N ARG A 96 -12.45 9.93 10.25
CA ARG A 96 -11.67 8.69 10.08
C ARG A 96 -10.18 8.97 9.80
N GLY A 97 -9.40 9.08 10.88
CA GLY A 97 -7.94 9.16 10.83
C GLY A 97 -7.37 10.42 10.18
N ALA A 98 -6.04 10.50 10.12
CA ALA A 98 -5.34 11.59 9.44
C ALA A 98 -5.54 11.47 7.92
N THR A 99 -6.19 12.46 7.31
CA THR A 99 -6.57 12.46 5.88
C THR A 99 -5.86 13.54 5.05
N GLY A 100 -5.04 14.40 5.66
CA GLY A 100 -4.58 15.66 5.07
C GLY A 100 -3.15 15.67 4.53
N ARG A 101 -2.76 14.68 3.72
CA ARG A 101 -1.46 14.76 3.01
C ARG A 101 -1.41 16.04 2.17
N GLY A 102 -0.36 16.85 2.32
CA GLY A 102 -0.20 18.16 1.66
C GLY A 102 -1.11 19.30 2.14
N THR A 103 -1.99 19.07 3.13
CA THR A 103 -2.86 20.11 3.75
C THR A 103 -2.77 20.16 5.27
N GLY A 104 -1.83 19.42 5.86
CA GLY A 104 -1.56 19.35 7.29
C GLY A 104 -2.17 18.13 7.99
N GLY A 105 -1.84 17.96 9.27
CA GLY A 105 -2.29 16.83 10.09
C GLY A 105 -1.22 15.76 10.32
N TYR A 106 -0.06 15.88 9.68
CA TYR A 106 1.11 15.03 9.91
C TYR A 106 1.55 15.03 11.37
N ALA A 107 1.72 16.21 11.97
CA ALA A 107 2.18 16.36 13.34
C ALA A 107 1.27 15.66 14.38
N SER A 108 -0.04 15.61 14.12
CA SER A 108 -1.04 14.99 15.00
C SER A 108 -1.44 13.58 14.57
N ALA A 109 -0.89 13.06 13.48
CA ALA A 109 -1.28 11.75 12.97
C ALA A 109 -0.80 10.63 13.91
N PRO A 110 -1.57 9.55 14.05
CA PRO A 110 -1.08 8.34 14.69
C PRO A 110 0.17 7.84 13.96
N ARG A 111 1.15 7.33 14.71
CA ARG A 111 2.42 6.86 14.14
C ARG A 111 2.46 5.34 14.07
N THR A 112 3.14 4.82 13.07
CA THR A 112 3.48 3.39 12.99
C THR A 112 4.61 3.07 13.97
N VAL A 113 5.00 1.80 14.07
CA VAL A 113 6.12 1.37 14.92
C VAL A 113 7.45 2.06 14.54
N HIS A 114 7.59 2.45 13.27
CA HIS A 114 8.77 3.13 12.73
C HIS A 114 8.58 4.65 12.64
N GLY A 115 7.61 5.23 13.36
CA GLY A 115 7.46 6.67 13.44
C GLY A 115 6.76 7.35 12.25
N HIS A 116 6.53 6.67 11.13
CA HIS A 116 5.81 7.24 10.00
C HIS A 116 4.34 7.56 10.35
N ALA A 117 3.82 8.68 9.86
CA ALA A 117 2.41 9.07 10.03
C ALA A 117 1.49 8.10 9.29
N TRP A 118 0.47 7.58 9.97
CA TRP A 118 -0.37 6.52 9.42
C TRP A 118 -1.64 7.07 8.78
N TYR A 119 -1.64 7.17 7.45
CA TYR A 119 -2.76 7.69 6.67
C TYR A 119 -4.01 6.81 6.85
N HIS A 120 -5.14 7.41 7.25
CA HIS A 120 -6.36 6.70 7.66
C HIS A 120 -6.20 5.69 8.82
N GLY A 121 -5.11 5.76 9.59
CA GLY A 121 -4.92 4.98 10.80
C GLY A 121 -5.64 5.55 12.03
N GLY A 122 -5.22 5.08 13.21
CA GLY A 122 -5.69 5.54 14.53
C GLY A 122 -6.74 4.63 15.16
N ASP A 123 -7.45 5.12 16.18
CA ASP A 123 -8.33 4.33 17.05
C ASP A 123 -9.31 3.42 16.28
N TYR A 124 -9.93 3.94 15.22
CA TYR A 124 -10.83 3.13 14.37
C TYR A 124 -10.13 1.89 13.79
N ALA A 125 -8.89 2.05 13.34
CA ALA A 125 -8.13 0.96 12.75
C ALA A 125 -7.78 -0.06 13.83
N ASP A 126 -7.38 0.40 15.02
CA ASP A 126 -7.09 -0.47 16.16
C ASP A 126 -8.32 -1.25 16.60
N ASP A 127 -9.47 -0.59 16.80
CA ASP A 127 -10.75 -1.23 17.09
C ASP A 127 -11.10 -2.28 16.02
N TRP A 128 -10.87 -1.98 14.74
CA TRP A 128 -11.14 -2.94 13.66
C TRP A 128 -10.22 -4.16 13.76
N TYR A 129 -8.92 -3.96 14.00
CA TYR A 129 -7.96 -5.06 14.15
C TYR A 129 -8.27 -5.92 15.37
N GLU A 130 -8.66 -5.31 16.50
CA GLU A 130 -9.08 -6.04 17.71
C GLU A 130 -10.32 -6.89 17.45
N ASN A 131 -11.35 -6.30 16.84
CA ASN A 131 -12.59 -7.00 16.50
C ASN A 131 -12.42 -8.07 15.41
N ASN A 132 -11.31 -8.04 14.65
CA ASN A 132 -11.01 -8.98 13.58
C ASN A 132 -9.71 -9.76 13.81
N ALA A 133 -9.22 -9.82 15.06
CA ALA A 133 -7.94 -10.46 15.39
C ALA A 133 -7.86 -11.93 14.95
N SER A 134 -8.99 -12.65 14.93
CA SER A 134 -9.07 -14.04 14.46
C SER A 134 -9.11 -14.20 12.94
N LYS A 135 -9.19 -13.11 12.17
CA LYS A 135 -9.35 -13.10 10.71
C LYS A 135 -8.14 -12.52 9.98
N VAL A 136 -7.13 -12.09 10.73
CA VAL A 136 -5.90 -11.52 10.21
C VAL A 136 -4.73 -12.24 10.84
N SER A 137 -3.65 -12.40 10.09
CA SER A 137 -2.41 -12.98 10.56
C SER A 137 -1.23 -12.16 10.06
N ARG A 138 -0.17 -12.13 10.85
CA ARG A 138 1.10 -11.53 10.46
C ARG A 138 1.89 -12.57 9.66
N PHE A 139 2.33 -12.18 8.47
CA PHE A 139 3.16 -13.01 7.61
C PHE A 139 4.57 -12.39 7.50
N PRO A 140 5.64 -13.18 7.66
CA PRO A 140 6.98 -12.77 7.24
C PRO A 140 7.01 -12.60 5.72
N VAL A 141 7.69 -11.57 5.24
CA VAL A 141 7.74 -11.22 3.83
C VAL A 141 9.13 -10.76 3.40
N GLY A 142 9.50 -11.06 2.17
CA GLY A 142 10.64 -10.46 1.49
C GLY A 142 10.20 -9.24 0.67
N VAL A 143 11.14 -8.35 0.38
CA VAL A 143 10.95 -7.22 -0.54
C VAL A 143 11.50 -7.62 -1.90
N ALA A 144 10.63 -7.87 -2.87
CA ALA A 144 11.02 -8.26 -4.23
C ALA A 144 11.43 -7.05 -5.09
N ALA A 145 10.86 -5.88 -4.81
CA ALA A 145 11.19 -4.66 -5.52
C ALA A 145 10.96 -3.40 -4.67
N LEU A 146 11.73 -2.36 -4.94
CA LEU A 146 11.51 -1.01 -4.44
C LEU A 146 11.14 -0.07 -5.61
N GLY A 147 10.03 0.63 -5.50
CA GLY A 147 9.54 1.59 -6.48
C GLY A 147 9.64 3.01 -5.95
N ILE A 148 10.04 3.97 -6.79
CA ILE A 148 10.11 5.40 -6.44
C ILE A 148 9.43 6.19 -7.55
N ALA A 149 8.57 7.14 -7.18
CA ALA A 149 7.88 8.03 -8.10
C ALA A 149 7.76 9.46 -7.56
N TYR A 150 7.86 10.46 -8.43
CA TYR A 150 7.55 11.85 -8.11
C TYR A 150 6.04 12.09 -8.28
N LEU A 151 5.39 12.56 -7.21
CA LEU A 151 3.95 12.83 -7.21
C LEU A 151 3.62 14.27 -7.62
N GLY A 152 4.59 15.18 -7.56
CA GLY A 152 4.39 16.60 -7.87
C GLY A 152 4.69 17.51 -6.69
N SER A 153 4.46 18.81 -6.87
CA SER A 153 4.64 19.80 -5.80
C SER A 153 3.58 19.65 -4.70
N THR A 154 3.81 20.28 -3.54
CA THR A 154 2.82 20.35 -2.44
C THR A 154 1.47 20.90 -2.91
N ALA A 155 1.46 21.86 -3.83
CA ALA A 155 0.22 22.36 -4.42
C ALA A 155 -0.51 21.28 -5.25
N ALA A 156 0.21 20.49 -6.05
CA ALA A 156 -0.38 19.40 -6.82
C ALA A 156 -0.93 18.30 -5.90
N MET A 157 -0.19 17.92 -4.85
CA MET A 157 -0.67 16.95 -3.85
C MET A 157 -1.89 17.44 -3.09
N ARG A 158 -1.96 18.72 -2.73
CA ARG A 158 -3.13 19.31 -2.09
C ARG A 158 -4.38 19.23 -2.96
N ASP A 159 -4.24 19.41 -4.27
CA ASP A 159 -5.36 19.46 -5.20
C ASP A 159 -5.79 18.06 -5.70
N ASP A 160 -4.84 17.15 -5.95
CA ASP A 160 -5.08 15.84 -6.54
C ASP A 160 -4.09 14.77 -6.04
N ALA A 161 -3.99 14.59 -4.72
CA ALA A 161 -3.18 13.50 -4.15
C ALA A 161 -3.69 12.13 -4.63
N PRO A 162 -2.80 11.24 -5.11
CA PRO A 162 -3.20 9.88 -5.47
C PRO A 162 -3.64 9.09 -4.25
N ASP A 163 -4.60 8.18 -4.46
CA ASP A 163 -5.08 7.23 -3.45
C ASP A 163 -3.93 6.36 -2.89
N ALA A 164 -4.18 5.70 -1.76
CA ALA A 164 -3.22 4.78 -1.14
C ALA A 164 -2.86 3.61 -2.06
N GLY A 165 -1.62 3.13 -1.96
CA GLY A 165 -1.08 2.03 -2.77
C GLY A 165 -0.19 2.45 -3.95
N PRO A 166 0.12 1.52 -4.86
CA PRO A 166 1.14 1.73 -5.88
C PRO A 166 0.70 2.75 -6.93
N VAL A 167 1.68 3.44 -7.48
CA VAL A 167 1.56 4.37 -8.62
C VAL A 167 2.45 3.87 -9.76
N PRO A 168 2.35 4.42 -10.98
CA PRO A 168 3.39 4.24 -11.97
C PRO A 168 4.75 4.67 -11.40
N TRP A 169 5.72 3.77 -11.39
CA TRP A 169 7.04 4.03 -10.84
C TRP A 169 7.94 4.71 -11.87
N ASP A 170 8.63 5.77 -11.46
CA ASP A 170 9.68 6.41 -12.27
C ASP A 170 10.96 5.55 -12.25
N ARG A 171 11.22 4.93 -11.10
CA ARG A 171 12.29 3.97 -10.90
C ARG A 171 11.77 2.74 -10.17
N GLU A 172 12.18 1.57 -10.65
CA GLU A 172 11.97 0.31 -9.95
C GLU A 172 13.32 -0.43 -9.81
N ILE A 173 13.62 -0.89 -8.60
CA ILE A 173 14.83 -1.59 -8.23
C ILE A 173 14.41 -2.99 -7.79
N GLN A 174 14.85 -4.00 -8.53
CA GLN A 174 14.56 -5.40 -8.21
C GLN A 174 15.54 -5.93 -7.16
N ASP A 175 15.08 -6.84 -6.32
CA ASP A 175 15.87 -7.52 -5.28
C ASP A 175 16.76 -6.54 -4.49
N PRO A 176 16.17 -5.51 -3.85
CA PRO A 176 16.93 -4.49 -3.14
C PRO A 176 17.72 -5.08 -1.96
N ASN A 177 18.86 -4.46 -1.66
CA ASN A 177 19.59 -4.70 -0.41
C ASN A 177 18.84 -4.04 0.78
N GLU A 178 19.33 -4.27 1.99
CA GLU A 178 18.80 -3.69 3.23
C GLU A 178 18.72 -2.16 3.18
N THR A 179 19.72 -1.51 2.59
CA THR A 179 19.73 -0.07 2.32
C THR A 179 19.75 0.17 0.82
N VAL A 180 18.85 1.01 0.34
CA VAL A 180 18.77 1.43 -1.06
C VAL A 180 19.02 2.91 -1.15
N GLU A 181 20.04 3.29 -1.92
CA GLU A 181 20.32 4.67 -2.24
C GLU A 181 19.77 5.00 -3.63
N TYR A 182 19.03 6.10 -3.73
CA TYR A 182 18.50 6.61 -4.97
C TYR A 182 18.96 8.05 -5.20
N ASP A 183 19.86 8.22 -6.16
CA ASP A 183 20.37 9.53 -6.58
C ASP A 183 19.24 10.39 -7.17
N MET A 184 18.91 11.47 -6.46
CA MET A 184 17.87 12.42 -6.84
C MET A 184 18.35 13.38 -7.95
N ALA A 185 19.66 13.58 -8.11
CA ALA A 185 20.25 14.51 -9.05
C ALA A 185 20.30 13.98 -10.50
N ASN A 186 20.42 12.66 -10.70
CA ASN A 186 20.57 12.05 -12.03
C ASN A 186 19.24 11.68 -12.74
N GLY A 187 18.09 11.79 -12.07
CA GLY A 187 16.77 11.60 -12.65
C GLY A 187 16.13 12.92 -13.05
N SER A 188 15.65 13.06 -14.30
CA SER A 188 15.11 14.32 -14.83
C SER A 188 13.86 14.89 -14.12
N GLN A 189 13.33 14.19 -13.11
CA GLN A 189 12.13 14.57 -12.36
C GLN A 189 12.24 14.45 -10.84
N LEU A 190 13.29 13.83 -10.29
CA LEU A 190 13.32 13.35 -8.89
C LEU A 190 14.31 14.08 -7.97
N GLY A 191 14.86 15.23 -8.41
CA GLY A 191 15.73 16.12 -7.63
C GLY A 191 15.10 17.49 -7.50
N ARG A 192 13.91 17.53 -6.91
CA ARG A 192 13.09 18.74 -6.77
C ARG A 192 12.36 18.71 -5.45
N ASP A 193 12.16 19.89 -4.87
CA ASP A 193 11.14 20.08 -3.84
C ASP A 193 9.79 19.54 -4.33
N GLY A 194 9.18 18.68 -3.52
CA GLY A 194 7.85 18.13 -3.74
C GLY A 194 7.65 16.79 -3.04
N TRP A 195 6.65 16.07 -3.52
CA TRP A 195 6.20 14.83 -2.92
C TRP A 195 6.66 13.62 -3.73
N TYR A 196 7.07 12.58 -3.01
CA TYR A 196 7.59 11.34 -3.57
C TYR A 196 6.78 10.17 -3.01
N ARG A 197 6.51 9.15 -3.82
CA ARG A 197 6.02 7.86 -3.34
C ARG A 197 7.12 6.83 -3.41
N VAL A 198 7.41 6.20 -2.27
CA VAL A 198 8.22 4.98 -2.19
C VAL A 198 7.29 3.79 -1.99
N GLY A 199 7.48 2.75 -2.78
CA GLY A 199 6.78 1.47 -2.67
C GLY A 199 7.75 0.33 -2.39
N ALA A 200 7.38 -0.60 -1.53
CA ALA A 200 8.05 -1.89 -1.37
C ALA A 200 7.08 -3.02 -1.80
N HIS A 201 7.43 -3.77 -2.85
CA HIS A 201 6.67 -4.93 -3.29
C HIS A 201 7.00 -6.11 -2.41
N VAL A 202 6.03 -6.55 -1.61
CA VAL A 202 6.21 -7.60 -0.61
C VAL A 202 5.62 -8.93 -1.05
N VAL A 203 6.41 -9.98 -0.87
CA VAL A 203 6.06 -11.37 -1.18
C VAL A 203 6.31 -12.26 0.03
N GLY A 204 5.50 -13.30 0.23
CA GLY A 204 5.66 -14.18 1.39
C GLY A 204 6.97 -14.96 1.36
N ASP A 205 7.67 -15.02 2.49
CA ASP A 205 8.90 -15.82 2.62
C ASP A 205 8.58 -17.32 2.66
N ASP A 206 7.61 -17.68 3.49
CA ASP A 206 7.20 -19.06 3.75
C ASP A 206 5.89 -19.44 3.04
N VAL A 207 5.31 -18.52 2.27
CA VAL A 207 4.03 -18.72 1.57
C VAL A 207 4.13 -18.19 0.13
N ASN A 208 3.59 -18.94 -0.82
CA ASN A 208 3.54 -18.51 -2.22
C ASN A 208 2.39 -17.51 -2.44
N HIS A 209 2.56 -16.29 -1.91
CA HIS A 209 1.58 -15.23 -2.00
C HIS A 209 2.22 -13.87 -2.25
N ASP A 210 1.69 -13.15 -3.24
CA ASP A 210 2.01 -11.76 -3.53
C ASP A 210 1.16 -10.84 -2.65
N PHE A 211 1.78 -10.27 -1.61
CA PHE A 211 1.12 -9.33 -0.70
C PHE A 211 1.03 -7.91 -1.28
N ARG A 212 1.50 -7.68 -2.52
CA ARG A 212 1.42 -6.41 -3.25
C ARG A 212 2.31 -5.34 -2.62
N TRP A 213 2.02 -4.07 -2.89
CA TRP A 213 2.90 -2.96 -2.50
C TRP A 213 2.51 -2.37 -1.14
N GLU A 214 3.52 -2.12 -0.31
CA GLU A 214 3.46 -1.19 0.83
C GLU A 214 4.01 0.16 0.39
N CYS A 215 3.22 1.23 0.55
CA CYS A 215 3.60 2.55 0.03
C CYS A 215 3.75 3.59 1.13
N TYR A 216 4.63 4.55 0.87
CA TYR A 216 4.98 5.69 1.71
C TYR A 216 5.03 6.96 0.86
N ASP A 217 4.47 8.05 1.36
CA ASP A 217 4.59 9.37 0.74
C ASP A 217 5.53 10.24 1.56
N LEU A 218 6.49 10.86 0.90
CA LEU A 218 7.52 11.70 1.50
C LEU A 218 7.37 13.13 0.95
N GLU A 219 7.29 14.12 1.83
CA GLU A 219 7.47 15.52 1.43
C GLU A 219 8.96 15.85 1.55
N VAL A 220 9.62 16.02 0.41
CA VAL A 220 11.02 16.41 0.32
C VAL A 220 11.10 17.87 -0.06
N THR A 221 11.73 18.69 0.78
CA THR A 221 11.91 20.12 0.54
C THR A 221 13.37 20.46 0.33
N ASP A 222 13.63 21.60 -0.31
CA ASP A 222 14.98 22.17 -0.35
C ASP A 222 15.40 22.55 1.09
N GLY A 223 16.52 22.02 1.55
CA GLY A 223 17.08 22.30 2.87
C GLY A 223 17.53 23.76 3.02
N ILE A 224 17.65 24.22 4.26
CA ILE A 224 18.12 25.58 4.55
C ILE A 224 19.65 25.66 4.39
N GLY A 225 20.13 26.52 3.47
CA GLY A 225 21.56 26.77 3.28
C GLY A 225 22.22 25.78 2.33
N ASP A 226 23.41 25.28 2.66
CA ASP A 226 24.13 24.27 1.86
C ASP A 226 23.65 22.83 2.15
N ALA A 227 22.57 22.66 2.93
CA ALA A 227 22.11 21.38 3.46
C ALA A 227 21.42 20.45 2.44
N GLY A 228 21.43 20.78 1.15
CA GLY A 228 20.81 19.94 0.11
C GLY A 228 19.30 19.86 0.27
N TYR A 229 18.76 18.66 0.48
CA TYR A 229 17.33 18.36 0.60
C TYR A 229 17.02 17.80 2.00
N SER A 230 15.77 17.94 2.47
CA SER A 230 15.29 17.36 3.72
C SER A 230 13.89 16.76 3.59
N ILE A 231 13.59 15.75 4.41
CA ILE A 231 12.24 15.17 4.51
C ILE A 231 11.47 15.87 5.64
N GLU A 232 10.33 16.49 5.32
CA GLU A 232 9.47 17.16 6.30
C GLU A 232 8.33 16.26 6.80
N GLU A 233 7.74 15.47 5.91
CA GLU A 233 6.63 14.57 6.22
C GLU A 233 6.86 13.17 5.67
N GLU A 234 6.60 12.14 6.50
CA GLU A 234 6.67 10.73 6.13
C GLU A 234 5.35 10.02 6.42
N TRP A 235 4.60 9.69 5.38
CA TRP A 235 3.29 9.06 5.51
C TRP A 235 3.31 7.61 5.07
N LYS A 236 2.88 6.68 5.92
CA LYS A 236 2.51 5.34 5.49
C LYS A 236 1.13 5.36 4.83
N VAL A 237 1.09 5.06 3.54
CA VAL A 237 -0.08 5.14 2.64
C VAL A 237 -0.39 3.79 1.98
N SER A 238 -0.37 2.74 2.79
CA SER A 238 -0.52 1.37 2.33
C SER A 238 -1.98 1.03 1.96
N PRO A 239 -2.20 0.07 1.04
CA PRO A 239 -3.54 -0.43 0.73
C PRO A 239 -4.29 -0.92 1.98
N ARG A 240 -5.61 -1.02 1.88
CA ARG A 240 -6.45 -1.61 2.93
C ARG A 240 -6.23 -3.14 3.00
N ILE A 241 -6.40 -3.71 4.20
CA ILE A 241 -6.28 -5.15 4.48
C ILE A 241 -7.45 -5.99 3.97
#